data_AF-A0A0A9ERY3-F1
#
_entry.id   AF-A0A0A9ERY3-F1
#
_cell.length_a   1.000
_cell.length_b   1.000
_cell.length_c   1.000
_cell.angle_alpha   90.00
_cell.angle_beta   90.00
_cell.angle_gamma   90.00
#
_symmetry.space_group_name_H-M   'P 1'
#
loop_
_entity.id
_entity.type
_entity.pdbx_description
1 polymer ?
#
loop_
_entity_poly.entity_id
_entity_poly.type
_entity_poly.pdbx_seq_one_letter_code
_entity_poly.pdbx_strand_id
1 'polypeptide(L)'
;MRFVRDGDVNSGKSKGDGGRVDEGAQAKATNVRREFSELSRLYPYLAEDVKEYADTHSCGKLIKAAFEIIDDKEARYLDARCKKLRVDRLNFEASQAGLTKVLLCTLAGLIN
;
A
#
# COMPACT_ATOMS: atom_id res chain seq x y z
N MET A 1 16.27 55.30 17.64
CA MET A 1 15.36 55.25 18.81
C MET A 1 15.96 54.33 19.87
N ARG A 2 16.24 54.85 21.08
CA ARG A 2 16.32 54.05 22.31
C ARG A 2 14.89 53.85 22.82
N PHE A 3 14.54 52.63 23.23
CA PHE A 3 13.65 52.41 24.37
C PHE A 3 14.10 51.16 25.12
N VAL A 4 14.26 51.35 26.42
CA VAL A 4 14.66 50.40 27.46
C VAL A 4 13.38 49.83 28.09
N ARG A 5 13.42 48.59 28.60
CA ARG A 5 12.64 48.03 29.73
C ARG A 5 13.16 46.61 29.97
N ASP A 6 13.89 46.36 31.07
CA ASP A 6 13.34 45.88 32.35
C ASP A 6 12.39 44.70 32.10
N GLY A 7 12.77 43.44 32.35
CA GLY A 7 13.20 42.93 33.64
C GLY A 7 11.98 42.27 34.31
N ASP A 8 11.88 40.94 34.23
CA ASP A 8 11.28 40.14 35.31
C ASP A 8 11.65 38.65 35.17
N VAL A 9 12.39 38.16 36.15
CA VAL A 9 12.59 36.75 36.46
C VAL A 9 11.36 36.30 37.23
N ASN A 10 10.61 35.33 36.72
CA ASN A 10 9.62 34.63 37.54
C ASN A 10 9.86 33.12 37.55
N SER A 11 10.26 32.67 38.74
CA SER A 11 10.45 31.30 39.18
C SER A 11 9.10 30.69 39.52
N GLY A 12 8.60 29.78 38.69
CA GLY A 12 7.35 29.06 38.90
C GLY A 12 7.57 27.56 39.05
N LYS A 13 7.90 27.12 40.27
CA LYS A 13 7.94 25.71 40.67
C LYS A 13 6.51 25.21 40.90
N SER A 14 5.96 24.44 39.96
CA SER A 14 4.74 23.65 40.18
C SER A 14 5.09 22.18 40.40
N LYS A 15 5.02 21.74 41.66
CA LYS A 15 4.81 20.33 42.02
C LYS A 15 3.31 20.05 41.84
N GLY A 16 2.96 19.10 41.01
CA GLY A 16 1.63 18.49 40.95
C GLY A 16 1.79 16.97 40.97
N ASP A 17 1.30 16.37 42.04
CA ASP A 17 1.27 14.94 42.33
C ASP A 17 -0.08 14.36 41.87
N GLY A 18 -0.06 13.14 41.32
CA GLY A 18 -1.21 12.22 41.34
C GLY A 18 -2.19 12.27 40.16
N GLY A 19 -2.34 11.12 39.47
CA GLY A 19 -3.53 10.85 38.64
C GLY A 19 -3.28 9.90 37.48
N ARG A 20 -3.65 8.63 37.65
CA ARG A 20 -3.51 7.53 36.68
C ARG A 20 -4.52 7.62 35.54
N VAL A 21 -4.09 7.03 34.41
CA VAL A 21 -4.81 6.35 33.33
C VAL A 21 -5.91 7.11 32.57
N ASP A 22 -5.64 7.36 31.29
CA ASP A 22 -6.53 6.85 30.26
C ASP A 22 -5.68 6.29 29.12
N GLU A 23 -5.70 4.97 29.02
CA GLU A 23 -5.20 4.20 27.89
C GLU A 23 -5.98 4.62 26.65
N GLY A 24 -5.41 5.57 25.90
CA GLY A 24 -5.69 5.70 24.48
C GLY A 24 -5.19 4.42 23.81
N ALA A 25 -6.06 3.40 23.78
CA ALA A 25 -5.89 2.13 23.11
C ALA A 25 -5.52 2.35 21.64
N GLN A 26 -4.24 2.60 21.39
CA GLN A 26 -3.61 2.20 20.16
C GLN A 26 -3.73 0.69 20.16
N ALA A 27 -4.80 0.19 19.52
CA ALA A 27 -4.98 -1.21 19.24
C ALA A 27 -3.67 -1.68 18.62
N LYS A 28 -2.83 -2.30 19.44
CA LYS A 28 -1.70 -3.08 18.99
C LYS A 28 -2.39 -4.23 18.31
N ALA A 29 -2.68 -4.06 17.01
CA ALA A 29 -3.02 -5.19 16.17
C ALA A 29 -1.89 -6.17 16.44
N THR A 30 -2.22 -7.20 17.21
CA THR A 30 -1.36 -8.35 17.35
C THR A 30 -1.34 -8.90 15.95
N ASN A 31 -0.39 -8.44 15.13
CA ASN A 31 -0.20 -8.94 13.78
C ASN A 31 0.31 -10.36 13.98
N VAL A 32 -0.66 -11.26 14.20
CA VAL A 32 -0.45 -12.69 14.22
C VAL A 32 0.17 -12.97 12.87
N ARG A 33 1.41 -13.45 12.89
CA ARG A 33 2.05 -13.93 11.68
C ARG A 33 1.16 -15.01 11.09
N ARG A 34 0.57 -14.72 9.94
CA ARG A 34 -0.23 -15.67 9.19
C ARG A 34 0.65 -16.33 8.16
N GLU A 35 0.38 -17.60 7.90
CA GLU A 35 1.16 -18.33 6.92
C GLU A 35 0.90 -17.76 5.53
N PHE A 36 1.96 -17.65 4.73
CA PHE A 36 1.87 -17.22 3.33
C PHE A 36 0.81 -18.01 2.55
N SER A 37 0.69 -19.31 2.83
CA SER A 37 -0.30 -20.20 2.19
C SER A 37 -1.74 -19.76 2.47
N GLU A 38 -2.03 -19.36 3.70
CA GLU A 38 -3.36 -18.88 4.10
C GLU A 38 -3.70 -17.56 3.39
N LEU A 39 -2.78 -16.60 3.45
CA LEU A 39 -2.94 -15.30 2.80
C LEU A 39 -3.02 -15.42 1.28
N SER A 40 -2.30 -16.37 0.68
CA SER A 40 -2.37 -16.64 -0.76
C SER A 40 -3.74 -17.14 -1.20
N ARG A 41 -4.48 -17.82 -0.32
CA ARG A 41 -5.87 -18.25 -0.62
C ARG A 41 -6.87 -17.11 -0.48
N LEU A 42 -6.62 -16.19 0.44
CA LEU A 42 -7.49 -15.03 0.70
C LEU A 42 -7.27 -13.89 -0.30
N TYR A 43 -6.02 -13.66 -0.68
CA TYR A 43 -5.56 -12.53 -1.50
C TYR A 43 -4.68 -13.05 -2.65
N PRO A 44 -5.25 -13.81 -3.60
CA PRO A 44 -4.48 -14.53 -4.60
C PRO A 44 -3.74 -13.62 -5.58
N TYR A 45 -4.34 -12.48 -5.97
CA TYR A 45 -3.70 -11.56 -6.92
C TYR A 45 -2.53 -10.85 -6.27
N LEU A 46 -2.69 -10.45 -5.01
CA LEU A 46 -1.61 -9.85 -4.24
C LEU A 46 -0.47 -10.85 -3.97
N ALA A 47 -0.80 -12.10 -3.64
CA ALA A 47 0.19 -13.12 -3.34
C ALA A 47 1.05 -13.49 -4.57
N GLU A 48 0.45 -13.54 -5.74
CA GLU A 48 1.17 -13.74 -7.00
C GLU A 48 2.18 -12.61 -7.26
N ASP A 49 1.75 -11.35 -7.13
CA ASP A 49 2.63 -10.19 -7.33
C ASP A 49 3.75 -10.14 -6.27
N VAL A 50 3.44 -10.48 -5.02
CA VAL A 50 4.44 -10.61 -3.93
C VAL A 50 5.46 -11.70 -4.25
N LYS A 51 5.01 -12.84 -4.80
CA LYS A 51 5.89 -13.94 -5.17
C LYS A 51 6.80 -13.56 -6.34
N GLU A 52 6.24 -13.00 -7.41
CA GLU A 52 7.00 -12.54 -8.57
C GLU A 52 8.05 -11.49 -8.19
N TYR A 53 7.65 -10.49 -7.37
CA TYR A 53 8.58 -9.48 -6.89
C TYR A 53 9.69 -10.10 -6.02
N ALA A 54 9.32 -11.03 -5.13
CA ALA A 54 10.27 -11.66 -4.24
C ALA A 54 11.26 -12.60 -4.94
N ASP A 55 10.86 -13.19 -6.07
CA ASP A 55 11.73 -14.09 -6.83
C ASP A 55 12.69 -13.28 -7.74
N THR A 56 12.33 -12.05 -8.10
CA THR A 56 13.15 -11.14 -8.92
C THR A 56 14.08 -10.22 -8.13
N HIS A 57 13.78 -9.97 -6.85
CA HIS A 57 14.50 -9.00 -6.02
C HIS A 57 15.24 -9.67 -4.85
N SER A 58 16.45 -9.18 -4.55
CA SER A 58 17.24 -9.65 -3.40
C SER A 58 16.54 -9.46 -2.05
N CYS A 59 15.61 -8.50 -1.95
CA CYS A 59 14.78 -8.25 -0.78
C CYS A 59 13.55 -9.15 -0.68
N GLY A 60 13.41 -10.18 -1.51
CA GLY A 60 12.19 -10.98 -1.58
C GLY A 60 11.77 -11.66 -0.26
N LYS A 61 12.74 -12.05 0.59
CA LYS A 61 12.44 -12.58 1.92
C LYS A 61 11.75 -11.55 2.82
N LEU A 62 12.18 -10.29 2.76
CA LEU A 62 11.55 -9.19 3.52
C LEU A 62 10.14 -8.91 3.01
N ILE A 63 9.93 -8.95 1.70
CA ILE A 63 8.61 -8.72 1.10
C ILE A 63 7.63 -9.84 1.46
N LYS A 64 8.05 -11.11 1.40
CA LYS A 64 7.24 -12.24 1.88
C LYS A 64 6.90 -12.10 3.36
N ALA A 65 7.87 -11.73 4.20
CA ALA A 65 7.62 -11.51 5.63
C ALA A 65 6.69 -10.31 5.90
N ALA A 66 6.76 -9.24 5.10
CA ALA A 66 5.85 -8.10 5.20
C ALA A 66 4.42 -8.48 4.82
N PHE A 67 4.26 -9.35 3.82
CA PHE A 67 2.97 -9.91 3.46
C PHE A 67 2.38 -10.77 4.58
N GLU A 68 3.18 -11.57 5.28
CA GLU A 68 2.70 -12.40 6.41
C GLU A 68 2.19 -11.61 7.62
N ILE A 69 2.58 -10.33 7.75
CA ILE A 69 2.18 -9.45 8.86
C ILE A 69 1.27 -8.31 8.41
N ILE A 70 0.80 -8.30 7.17
CA ILE A 70 -0.07 -7.23 6.69
C ILE A 70 -1.46 -7.34 7.33
N ASP A 71 -2.07 -6.18 7.60
CA ASP A 71 -3.46 -6.09 8.03
C ASP A 71 -4.42 -6.53 6.91
N ASP A 72 -5.55 -7.14 7.29
CA ASP A 72 -6.52 -7.68 6.33
C ASP A 72 -7.17 -6.63 5.43
N LYS A 73 -7.42 -5.44 5.98
CA LYS A 73 -8.05 -4.36 5.22
C LYS A 73 -7.11 -3.88 4.11
N GLU A 74 -5.84 -3.73 4.43
CA GLU A 74 -4.76 -3.34 3.52
C GLU A 74 -4.51 -4.44 2.47
N ALA A 75 -4.45 -5.71 2.88
CA ALA A 75 -4.31 -6.83 1.96
C ALA A 75 -5.46 -6.91 0.96
N ARG A 76 -6.71 -6.77 1.43
CA ARG A 76 -7.89 -6.76 0.56
C ARG A 76 -7.88 -5.60 -0.42
N TYR A 77 -7.49 -4.41 0.05
CA TYR A 77 -7.38 -3.23 -0.80
C TYR A 77 -6.34 -3.40 -1.91
N LEU A 78 -5.16 -3.91 -1.55
CA LEU A 78 -4.07 -4.17 -2.50
C LEU A 78 -4.45 -5.28 -3.49
N ASP A 79 -5.07 -6.37 -3.04
CA ASP A 79 -5.53 -7.46 -3.91
C ASP A 79 -6.53 -6.99 -4.96
N ALA A 80 -7.53 -6.19 -4.55
CA ALA A 80 -8.49 -5.60 -5.46
C ALA A 80 -7.82 -4.69 -6.51
N ARG A 81 -6.76 -3.98 -6.11
CA ARG A 81 -5.98 -3.13 -7.01
C ARG A 81 -5.13 -3.95 -7.98
N CYS A 82 -4.47 -5.01 -7.52
CA CYS A 82 -3.73 -5.95 -8.37
C CYS A 82 -4.67 -6.58 -9.41
N LYS A 83 -5.84 -7.05 -8.97
CA LYS A 83 -6.89 -7.56 -9.88
C LYS A 83 -7.30 -6.53 -10.92
N LYS A 84 -7.56 -5.28 -10.50
CA LYS A 84 -7.96 -4.20 -11.40
C LYS A 84 -6.89 -3.92 -12.45
N LEU A 85 -5.61 -3.83 -12.06
CA LEU A 85 -4.51 -3.60 -12.99
C LEU A 85 -4.41 -4.69 -14.06
N ARG A 86 -4.66 -5.95 -13.70
CA ARG A 86 -4.66 -7.07 -14.64
C ARG A 86 -5.82 -6.97 -15.64
N VAL A 87 -7.02 -6.62 -15.16
CA VAL A 87 -8.19 -6.38 -16.03
C VAL A 87 -7.94 -5.19 -16.97
N ASP A 88 -7.40 -4.09 -16.45
CA ASP A 88 -7.09 -2.89 -17.24
C ASP A 88 -6.05 -3.21 -18.32
N ARG A 89 -5.04 -4.02 -18.01
CA ARG A 89 -4.06 -4.53 -19.00
C ARG A 89 -4.74 -5.34 -20.11
N LEU A 90 -5.58 -6.31 -19.76
CA LEU A 90 -6.29 -7.13 -20.75
C LEU A 90 -7.21 -6.27 -21.65
N ASN A 91 -7.90 -5.30 -21.06
CA ASN A 91 -8.73 -4.36 -21.82
C ASN A 91 -7.91 -3.49 -22.77
N PHE A 92 -6.72 -3.05 -22.32
CA PHE A 92 -5.81 -2.30 -23.17
C PHE A 92 -5.31 -3.15 -24.34
N GLU A 93 -4.88 -4.39 -24.10
CA GLU A 93 -4.44 -5.32 -25.13
C GLU A 93 -5.56 -5.62 -26.15
N ALA A 94 -6.79 -5.82 -25.68
CA ALA A 94 -7.96 -6.00 -26.55
C ALA A 94 -8.24 -4.75 -27.40
N SER A 95 -8.14 -3.56 -26.80
CA SER A 95 -8.32 -2.29 -27.51
C SER A 95 -7.24 -2.08 -28.56
N GLN A 96 -5.98 -2.39 -28.24
CA GLN A 96 -4.86 -2.33 -29.16
C GLN A 96 -5.05 -3.28 -30.34
N ALA A 97 -5.45 -4.53 -30.09
CA ALA A 97 -5.75 -5.50 -31.14
C ALA A 97 -6.89 -5.03 -32.05
N GLY A 98 -7.93 -4.41 -31.46
CA GLY A 98 -9.03 -3.80 -32.20
C GLY A 98 -8.57 -2.70 -33.14
N LEU A 99 -7.71 -1.79 -32.66
CA LEU A 99 -7.12 -0.73 -33.48
C LEU A 99 -6.26 -1.28 -34.60
N THR A 100 -5.40 -2.28 -34.32
CA THR A 100 -4.58 -2.93 -35.34
C THR A 100 -5.44 -3.56 -36.43
N LYS A 101 -6.54 -4.23 -36.06
CA LYS A 101 -7.48 -4.80 -37.03
C LYS A 101 -8.08 -3.74 -37.94
N VAL A 102 -8.59 -2.64 -37.36
CA VAL A 102 -9.18 -1.54 -38.14
C VAL A 102 -8.15 -0.94 -39.09
N LEU A 103 -6.93 -0.68 -38.61
CA LEU A 103 -5.83 -0.16 -39.43
C LEU A 103 -5.56 -1.08 -40.63
N LEU A 104 -5.41 -2.38 -40.40
CA LEU A 104 -5.14 -3.34 -41.47
C LEU A 104 -6.29 -3.44 -42.48
N CYS A 105 -7.54 -3.42 -42.01
CA CYS A 105 -8.71 -3.39 -42.90
C CYS A 105 -8.75 -2.13 -43.77
N THR A 106 -8.45 -0.97 -43.20
CA THR A 106 -8.39 0.30 -43.95
C THR A 106 -7.28 0.26 -45.00
N LEU A 107 -6.08 -0.20 -44.63
CA LEU A 107 -4.97 -0.31 -45.57
C LEU A 107 -5.25 -1.30 -46.70
N ALA A 108 -5.87 -2.45 -46.40
CA ALA A 108 -6.27 -3.42 -47.41
C ALA A 108 -7.30 -2.86 -48.40
N GLY A 109 -8.23 -2.02 -47.90
CA GLY A 109 -9.21 -1.34 -48.75
C GLY A 109 -8.63 -0.23 -49.65
N LEU A 110 -7.42 0.24 -49.40
CA LEU A 110 -6.72 1.19 -50.28
C LEU A 110 -5.94 0.52 -51.40
N ILE A 111 -5.62 -0.77 -51.25
CA ILE A 111 -4.82 -1.55 -52.20
C ILE A 111 -5.73 -2.27 -53.22
N ASN A 112 -6.98 -2.54 -52.86
CA ASN A 112 -8.02 -3.03 -53.78
C ASN A 112 -8.71 -1.87 -54.52
#